data_AF-A0A0F6W6D8-F1
#
_entry.id   AF-A0A0F6W6D8-F1
#
_cell.length_a   1.000
_cell.length_b   1.000
_cell.length_c   1.000
_cell.angle_alpha   90.00
_cell.angle_beta   90.00
_cell.angle_gamma   90.00
#
_symmetry.space_group_name_H-M   'P 1'
#
loop_
_entity.id
_entity.type
_entity.pdbx_description
1 polymer ?
#
loop_
_entity_poly.entity_id
_entity_poly.type
_entity_poly.pdbx_seq_one_letter_code
_entity_poly.pdbx_strand_id
1 'polypeptide(L)'
;MIPPTPIDAPTSHDPASCAAHPDRPGHATCSRCQRVACVACTHVLATGAVLCASCESERDGVIPWEQRRELGVVRALVRTVAGVITRPHAFFSQRTRERALAPTVALGLLLHLVAAASSTGWNLVFAEQTRAQMRADPVMRQLLWAASDEAFLAQLAVAPLLFFVSTFVAASFWWIALRAVGGLRRPYHVIVRALCYASATAALVPIVTPLTFVGPLGGAIGFAFGVWSTWIQIVAVSRMQGIEARRGALAFLLWLSLATMFACVLFTMLAATFASQIRIPNV
;
A
#
# COMPACT_ATOMS: atom_id res chain seq x y z
N MET A 1 -42.67 -12.69 -53.82
CA MET A 1 -41.37 -12.00 -53.64
C MET A 1 -41.67 -10.58 -53.24
N ILE A 2 -41.36 -10.19 -52.01
CA ILE A 2 -41.63 -8.86 -51.47
C ILE A 2 -40.33 -8.05 -51.65
N PRO A 3 -40.36 -6.84 -52.25
CA PRO A 3 -39.17 -6.02 -52.40
C PRO A 3 -38.68 -5.56 -51.01
N PRO A 4 -37.36 -5.44 -50.77
CA PRO A 4 -36.85 -4.92 -49.52
C PRO A 4 -37.27 -3.46 -49.36
N THR A 5 -37.84 -3.13 -48.20
CA THR A 5 -38.12 -1.76 -47.77
C THR A 5 -36.81 -0.95 -47.73
N PRO A 6 -36.82 0.31 -48.17
CA PRO A 6 -35.67 1.18 -47.99
C PRO A 6 -35.43 1.36 -46.48
N ILE A 7 -34.20 1.09 -46.03
CA ILE A 7 -33.75 1.52 -44.71
C ILE A 7 -33.54 3.02 -44.84
N ASP A 8 -34.43 3.80 -44.22
CA ASP A 8 -34.26 5.25 -44.14
C ASP A 8 -32.90 5.56 -43.49
N ALA A 9 -32.05 6.25 -44.25
CA ALA A 9 -30.86 6.88 -43.70
C ALA A 9 -31.31 7.95 -42.69
N PRO A 10 -30.72 8.04 -41.48
CA PRO A 10 -31.13 9.02 -40.50
C PRO A 10 -30.74 10.43 -40.98
N THR A 11 -31.69 11.16 -41.56
CA THR A 11 -31.58 12.58 -41.87
C THR A 11 -32.19 13.42 -40.75
N SER A 12 -31.38 13.77 -39.76
CA SER A 12 -31.50 15.03 -39.00
C SER A 12 -30.23 15.23 -38.17
N HIS A 13 -29.35 16.11 -38.62
CA HIS A 13 -28.25 16.66 -37.82
C HIS A 13 -28.83 17.59 -36.74
N ASP A 14 -29.42 17.02 -35.71
CA ASP A 14 -29.44 17.69 -34.42
C ASP A 14 -28.09 17.36 -33.77
N PRO A 15 -27.21 18.33 -33.49
CA PRO A 15 -25.94 18.05 -32.84
C PRO A 15 -26.25 17.51 -31.45
N ALA A 16 -26.24 16.19 -31.31
CA ALA A 16 -26.63 15.44 -30.12
C ALA A 16 -26.30 16.25 -28.87
N SER A 17 -27.32 16.74 -28.18
CA SER A 17 -27.12 17.69 -27.09
C SER A 17 -26.34 17.04 -25.95
N CYS A 18 -25.68 17.86 -25.15
CA CYS A 18 -24.94 17.35 -24.00
C CYS A 18 -25.88 16.60 -23.06
N ALA A 19 -25.55 15.36 -22.70
CA ALA A 19 -26.39 14.54 -21.84
C ALA A 19 -26.61 15.12 -20.43
N ALA A 20 -25.77 16.06 -20.00
CA ALA A 20 -25.92 16.80 -18.75
C ALA A 20 -26.57 18.19 -18.94
N HIS A 21 -26.54 18.73 -20.15
CA HIS A 21 -27.02 20.07 -20.49
C HIS A 21 -27.76 20.03 -21.84
N PRO A 22 -29.07 19.71 -21.86
CA PRO A 22 -29.83 19.55 -23.09
C PRO A 22 -29.80 20.79 -23.99
N ASP A 23 -29.62 21.98 -23.40
CA ASP A 23 -29.59 23.26 -24.11
C ASP A 23 -28.23 23.59 -24.73
N ARG A 24 -27.22 22.73 -24.59
CA ARG A 24 -25.87 22.95 -25.12
C ARG A 24 -25.54 21.97 -26.24
N PRO A 25 -24.95 22.43 -27.35
CA PRO A 25 -24.56 21.56 -28.45
C PRO A 25 -23.49 20.56 -28.00
N GLY A 26 -23.62 19.32 -28.46
CA GLY A 26 -22.61 18.29 -28.26
C GLY A 26 -21.31 18.63 -28.97
N HIS A 27 -20.18 18.38 -28.29
CA HIS A 27 -18.85 18.62 -28.83
C HIS A 27 -18.10 17.30 -29.09
N ALA A 28 -18.15 16.36 -28.14
CA ALA A 28 -17.47 15.08 -28.26
C ALA A 28 -18.22 13.97 -27.52
N THR A 29 -18.01 12.72 -27.94
CA THR A 29 -18.59 11.53 -27.31
C THR A 29 -17.65 10.97 -26.26
N CYS A 30 -18.17 10.74 -25.05
CA CYS A 30 -17.40 10.14 -23.96
C CYS A 30 -16.99 8.70 -24.34
N SER A 31 -15.69 8.44 -24.40
CA SER A 31 -15.11 7.12 -24.70
C SER A 31 -15.55 6.01 -23.74
N ARG A 32 -16.03 6.35 -22.54
CA ARG A 32 -16.43 5.39 -21.50
C ARG A 32 -17.91 5.04 -21.52
N CYS A 33 -18.80 6.05 -21.48
CA CYS A 33 -20.24 5.83 -21.41
C CYS A 33 -20.99 6.11 -22.71
N GLN A 34 -20.26 6.52 -23.76
CA GLN A 34 -20.79 6.85 -25.09
C GLN A 34 -21.83 7.97 -25.11
N ARG A 35 -21.96 8.74 -24.03
CA ARG A 35 -22.80 9.95 -23.98
C ARG A 35 -22.07 11.13 -24.59
N VAL A 36 -22.83 12.00 -25.27
CA VAL A 36 -22.29 13.24 -25.84
C VAL A 36 -22.14 14.31 -24.76
N ALA A 37 -21.01 15.01 -24.77
CA ALA A 37 -20.67 16.08 -23.85
C ALA A 37 -20.37 17.38 -24.61
N CYS A 38 -20.79 18.53 -24.06
CA CYS A 38 -20.41 19.84 -24.57
C CYS A 38 -18.95 20.17 -24.18
N VAL A 39 -18.35 21.19 -24.80
CA VAL A 39 -16.95 21.62 -24.56
C VAL A 39 -16.64 21.76 -23.06
N ALA A 40 -17.54 22.37 -22.30
CA ALA A 40 -17.34 22.60 -20.86
C ALA A 40 -17.40 21.31 -20.00
N CYS A 41 -18.01 20.24 -20.51
CA CYS A 41 -18.08 18.94 -19.82
C CYS A 41 -17.11 17.91 -20.39
N THR A 42 -16.30 18.30 -21.38
CA THR A 42 -15.40 17.41 -22.12
C THR A 42 -14.01 17.51 -21.52
N HIS A 43 -13.49 16.38 -21.07
CA HIS A 43 -12.15 16.27 -20.49
C HIS A 43 -11.30 15.33 -21.34
N VAL A 44 -10.21 15.85 -21.90
CA VAL A 44 -9.30 15.07 -22.75
C VAL A 44 -8.16 14.55 -21.88
N LEU A 45 -8.04 13.22 -21.82
CA LEU A 45 -6.98 12.55 -21.08
C LEU A 45 -5.65 12.63 -21.85
N ALA A 46 -4.54 12.40 -21.12
CA ALA A 46 -3.21 12.29 -21.72
C ALA A 46 -3.08 11.16 -22.76
N THR A 47 -3.99 10.19 -22.74
CA THR A 47 -4.08 9.11 -23.74
C THR A 47 -4.84 9.53 -25.01
N GLY A 48 -5.35 10.76 -25.08
CA GLY A 48 -6.25 11.24 -26.13
C GLY A 48 -7.71 10.82 -25.94
N ALA A 49 -8.02 10.01 -24.93
CA ALA A 49 -9.40 9.60 -24.65
C ALA A 49 -10.23 10.76 -24.09
N VAL A 50 -11.44 10.92 -24.59
CA VAL A 50 -12.39 11.95 -24.15
C VAL A 50 -13.34 11.37 -23.09
N LEU A 51 -13.51 12.06 -21.95
CA LEU A 51 -14.47 11.71 -20.91
C LEU A 51 -15.46 12.86 -20.66
N CYS A 52 -16.69 12.51 -20.26
CA CYS A 52 -17.64 13.48 -19.72
C CYS A 52 -17.37 13.75 -18.23
N ALA A 53 -17.76 14.93 -17.73
CA ALA A 53 -17.58 15.34 -16.33
C ALA A 53 -18.07 14.32 -15.28
N SER A 54 -19.15 13.57 -15.56
CA SER A 54 -19.62 12.50 -14.67
C SER A 54 -18.66 11.30 -14.64
N CYS A 55 -18.14 10.87 -15.79
CA CYS A 55 -17.17 9.78 -15.86
C CYS A 55 -15.79 10.18 -15.30
N GLU A 56 -15.42 11.45 -15.41
CA GLU A 56 -14.20 12.00 -14.82
C GLU A 56 -14.32 12.10 -13.29
N SER A 57 -15.41 12.66 -12.76
CA SER A 57 -15.61 12.71 -11.29
C SER A 57 -15.68 11.32 -10.66
N GLU A 58 -16.21 10.33 -11.37
CA GLU A 58 -16.11 8.93 -10.96
C GLU A 58 -14.67 8.41 -10.90
N ARG A 59 -13.81 8.90 -11.79
CA ARG A 59 -12.40 8.51 -11.90
C ARG A 59 -11.55 9.16 -10.81
N ASP A 60 -11.80 10.41 -10.47
CA ASP A 60 -11.08 11.11 -9.39
C ASP A 60 -11.34 10.48 -8.00
N GLY A 61 -12.49 9.82 -7.86
CA GLY A 61 -12.84 9.08 -6.65
C GLY A 61 -12.28 7.65 -6.55
N VAL A 62 -11.44 7.20 -7.48
CA VAL A 62 -10.88 5.83 -7.51
C VAL A 62 -9.37 5.84 -7.32
N ILE A 63 -8.86 4.84 -6.59
CA ILE A 63 -7.44 4.71 -6.29
C ILE A 63 -6.59 4.69 -7.58
N PRO A 64 -5.59 5.58 -7.75
CA PRO A 64 -4.80 5.70 -8.98
C PRO A 64 -4.15 4.40 -9.44
N TRP A 65 -3.66 3.56 -8.52
CA TRP A 65 -3.05 2.26 -8.85
C TRP A 65 -4.02 1.31 -9.58
N GLU A 66 -5.30 1.38 -9.26
CA GLU A 66 -6.33 0.56 -9.89
C GLU A 66 -6.70 1.10 -11.29
N GLN A 67 -6.20 2.27 -11.66
CA GLN A 67 -6.29 2.89 -12.98
C GLN A 67 -4.96 2.84 -13.74
N ARG A 68 -3.99 2.00 -13.33
CA ARG A 68 -2.67 1.92 -13.98
C ARG A 68 -2.71 1.64 -15.49
N ARG A 69 -3.77 1.00 -16.00
CA ARG A 69 -3.99 0.79 -17.44
C ARG A 69 -4.32 2.10 -18.18
N GLU A 70 -4.99 3.04 -17.51
CA GLU A 70 -5.40 4.34 -18.09
C GLU A 70 -4.37 5.44 -17.81
N LEU A 71 -3.71 5.40 -16.64
CA LEU A 71 -2.74 6.41 -16.21
C LEU A 71 -1.29 6.09 -16.65
N GLY A 72 -1.01 4.83 -16.99
CA GLY A 72 0.35 4.28 -17.05
C GLY A 72 0.85 3.87 -15.66
N VAL A 73 1.72 2.85 -15.63
CA VAL A 73 2.19 2.23 -14.37
C VAL A 73 2.93 3.22 -13.48
N VAL A 74 3.89 3.98 -14.03
CA VAL A 74 4.72 4.91 -13.27
C VAL A 74 3.89 6.05 -12.68
N ARG A 75 3.03 6.68 -13.49
CA ARG A 75 2.17 7.77 -13.02
C ARG A 75 1.16 7.30 -11.98
N ALA A 76 0.60 6.10 -12.14
CA ALA A 76 -0.29 5.49 -11.16
C ALA A 76 0.44 5.20 -9.84
N LEU A 77 1.67 4.68 -9.90
CA LEU A 77 2.53 4.44 -8.73
C LEU A 77 2.81 5.75 -7.98
N VAL A 78 3.33 6.76 -8.68
CA VAL A 78 3.68 8.06 -8.07
C VAL A 78 2.45 8.73 -7.45
N ARG A 79 1.31 8.75 -8.15
CA ARG A 79 0.06 9.31 -7.59
C ARG A 79 -0.45 8.54 -6.39
N THR A 80 -0.29 7.22 -6.38
CA THR A 80 -0.68 6.37 -5.25
C THR A 80 0.19 6.65 -4.04
N VAL A 81 1.51 6.63 -4.22
CA VAL A 81 2.48 6.90 -3.16
C VAL A 81 2.30 8.32 -2.61
N ALA A 82 2.24 9.32 -3.49
CA ALA A 82 2.00 10.70 -3.08
C ALA A 82 0.66 10.87 -2.35
N GLY A 83 -0.41 10.22 -2.82
CA GLY A 83 -1.72 10.26 -2.17
C GLY A 83 -1.71 9.69 -0.75
N VAL A 84 -1.08 8.52 -0.56
CA VAL A 84 -0.96 7.88 0.76
C VAL A 84 -0.13 8.75 1.72
N ILE A 85 0.98 9.32 1.25
CA ILE A 85 1.92 10.06 2.08
C ILE A 85 1.37 11.45 2.44
N THR A 86 0.82 12.18 1.46
CA THR A 86 0.45 13.59 1.64
C THR A 86 -0.96 13.79 2.15
N ARG A 87 -1.91 12.92 1.76
CA ARG A 87 -3.34 13.05 2.08
C ARG A 87 -3.99 11.69 2.40
N PRO A 88 -3.48 10.94 3.39
CA PRO A 88 -3.91 9.57 3.66
C PRO A 88 -5.43 9.46 3.90
N HIS A 89 -6.03 10.40 4.65
CA HIS A 89 -7.48 10.38 4.89
C HIS A 89 -8.31 10.47 3.62
N ALA A 90 -7.95 11.37 2.70
CA ALA A 90 -8.63 11.52 1.43
C ALA A 90 -8.38 10.29 0.54
N PHE A 91 -7.14 9.82 0.47
CA PHE A 91 -6.75 8.66 -0.31
C PHE A 91 -7.50 7.39 0.10
N PHE A 92 -7.50 7.03 1.39
CA PHE A 92 -8.16 5.80 1.87
C PHE A 92 -9.69 5.90 1.93
N SER A 93 -10.25 7.09 1.65
CA SER A 93 -11.70 7.27 1.45
C SER A 93 -12.12 7.06 0.00
N GLN A 94 -11.16 6.91 -0.94
CA GLN A 94 -11.45 6.62 -2.34
C GLN A 94 -12.05 5.22 -2.52
N ARG A 95 -12.80 5.06 -3.60
CA ARG A 95 -13.43 3.81 -3.99
C ARG A 95 -12.40 2.88 -4.61
N THR A 96 -12.50 1.60 -4.28
CA THR A 96 -11.78 0.54 -4.98
C THR A 96 -12.61 0.06 -6.18
N ARG A 97 -12.02 0.07 -7.37
CA ARG A 97 -12.55 -0.47 -8.62
C ARG A 97 -12.18 -1.94 -8.81
N GLU A 98 -10.98 -2.37 -8.44
CA GLU A 98 -10.53 -3.75 -8.63
C GLU A 98 -11.14 -4.67 -7.57
N ARG A 99 -11.76 -5.78 -8.01
CA ARG A 99 -12.18 -6.86 -7.10
C ARG A 99 -11.04 -7.80 -6.73
N ALA A 100 -10.09 -7.99 -7.65
CA ALA A 100 -8.93 -8.85 -7.42
C ALA A 100 -7.94 -8.22 -6.43
N LEU A 101 -7.39 -9.03 -5.53
CA LEU A 101 -6.42 -8.59 -4.54
C LEU A 101 -4.98 -8.57 -5.10
N ALA A 102 -4.70 -9.41 -6.10
CA ALA A 102 -3.37 -9.62 -6.65
C ALA A 102 -2.67 -8.33 -7.11
N PRO A 103 -3.31 -7.37 -7.82
CA PRO A 103 -2.63 -6.15 -8.23
C PRO A 103 -2.25 -5.24 -7.06
N THR A 104 -3.06 -5.18 -6.00
CA THR A 104 -2.73 -4.42 -4.79
C THR A 104 -1.56 -5.08 -4.05
N VAL A 105 -1.58 -6.40 -3.93
CA VAL A 105 -0.50 -7.15 -3.27
C VAL A 105 0.81 -7.02 -4.04
N ALA A 106 0.76 -7.03 -5.38
CA ALA A 106 1.93 -6.79 -6.22
C ALA A 106 2.53 -5.39 -6.00
N LEU A 107 1.70 -4.36 -5.80
CA LEU A 107 2.17 -3.03 -5.43
C LEU A 107 2.90 -3.02 -4.08
N GLY A 108 2.27 -3.60 -3.06
CA GLY A 108 2.87 -3.69 -1.73
C GLY A 108 4.20 -4.44 -1.76
N LEU A 109 4.26 -5.55 -2.50
CA LEU A 109 5.48 -6.34 -2.70
C LEU A 109 6.56 -5.52 -3.42
N LEU A 110 6.21 -4.82 -4.52
CA LEU A 110 7.15 -3.97 -5.25
C LEU A 110 7.79 -2.91 -4.33
N LEU A 111 6.96 -2.20 -3.56
CA LEU A 111 7.42 -1.17 -2.63
C LEU A 111 8.29 -1.75 -1.51
N HIS A 112 7.91 -2.93 -1.00
CA HIS A 112 8.69 -3.63 0.01
C HIS A 112 10.05 -4.08 -0.54
N LEU A 113 10.13 -4.57 -1.77
CA LEU A 113 11.39 -4.96 -2.39
C LEU A 113 12.32 -3.78 -2.62
N VAL A 114 11.79 -2.63 -3.04
CA VAL A 114 12.58 -1.39 -3.15
C VAL A 114 13.14 -0.98 -1.79
N ALA A 115 12.32 -1.04 -0.73
CA ALA A 115 12.77 -0.76 0.62
C ALA A 115 13.83 -1.75 1.10
N ALA A 116 13.62 -3.05 0.93
CA ALA A 116 14.57 -4.10 1.33
C ALA A 116 15.91 -3.98 0.60
N ALA A 117 15.90 -3.75 -0.72
CA ALA A 117 17.11 -3.53 -1.51
C ALA A 117 17.87 -2.28 -1.03
N SER A 118 17.13 -1.20 -0.75
CA SER A 118 17.73 0.06 -0.30
C SER A 118 18.31 -0.05 1.11
N SER A 119 17.60 -0.70 2.04
CA SER A 119 18.11 -0.99 3.38
C SER A 119 19.34 -1.88 3.33
N THR A 120 19.34 -2.90 2.46
CA THR A 120 20.51 -3.77 2.23
C THR A 120 21.71 -2.96 1.72
N GLY A 121 21.51 -2.11 0.72
CA GLY A 121 22.56 -1.24 0.19
C GLY A 121 23.15 -0.32 1.26
N TRP A 122 22.32 0.32 2.07
CA TRP A 122 22.80 1.17 3.16
C TRP A 122 23.51 0.38 4.27
N ASN A 123 23.01 -0.81 4.63
CA ASN A 123 23.68 -1.68 5.58
C ASN A 123 25.07 -2.12 5.11
N LEU A 124 25.26 -2.36 3.81
CA LEU A 124 26.57 -2.65 3.23
C LEU A 124 27.49 -1.43 3.26
N VAL A 125 26.98 -0.24 2.93
CA VAL A 125 27.75 1.02 3.01
C VAL A 125 28.20 1.31 4.45
N PHE A 126 27.34 1.06 5.44
CA PHE A 126 27.60 1.30 6.86
C PHE A 126 27.96 0.01 7.63
N ALA A 127 28.44 -1.02 6.93
CA ALA A 127 28.67 -2.34 7.53
C ALA A 127 29.68 -2.28 8.67
N GLU A 128 30.80 -1.57 8.48
CA GLU A 128 31.83 -1.47 9.52
C GLU A 128 31.35 -0.70 10.76
N GLN A 129 30.60 0.39 10.55
CA GLN A 129 29.99 1.13 11.66
C GLN A 129 29.01 0.23 12.43
N THR A 130 28.17 -0.53 11.72
CA THR A 130 27.21 -1.46 12.31
C THR A 130 27.92 -2.56 13.11
N ARG A 131 28.97 -3.17 12.55
CA ARG A 131 29.78 -4.20 13.23
C ARG A 131 30.50 -3.63 14.44
N ALA A 132 31.07 -2.43 14.35
CA ALA A 132 31.71 -1.77 15.47
C ALA A 132 30.73 -1.53 16.63
N GLN A 133 29.52 -1.05 16.33
CA GLN A 133 28.44 -0.88 17.32
C GLN A 133 28.03 -2.23 17.95
N MET A 134 27.84 -3.27 17.15
CA MET A 134 27.48 -4.61 17.67
C MET A 134 28.61 -5.25 18.49
N ARG A 135 29.89 -5.02 18.15
CA ARG A 135 31.03 -5.51 18.95
C ARG A 135 31.09 -4.83 20.32
N ALA A 136 30.69 -3.57 20.42
CA ALA A 136 30.75 -2.80 21.66
C ALA A 136 29.73 -3.29 22.72
N ASP A 137 28.58 -3.78 22.29
CA ASP A 137 27.53 -4.28 23.19
C ASP A 137 27.63 -5.81 23.38
N PRO A 138 27.74 -6.34 24.62
CA PRO A 138 27.89 -7.77 24.88
C PRO A 138 26.72 -8.63 24.36
N VAL A 139 25.50 -8.09 24.37
CA VAL A 139 24.30 -8.77 23.88
C VAL A 139 24.29 -8.77 22.36
N MET A 140 24.60 -7.63 21.74
CA MET A 140 24.62 -7.54 20.27
C MET A 140 25.79 -8.30 19.65
N ARG A 141 26.88 -8.52 20.39
CA ARG A 141 28.03 -9.29 19.91
C ARG A 141 27.65 -10.71 19.51
N GLN A 142 26.65 -11.31 20.17
CA GLN A 142 26.15 -12.65 19.83
C GLN A 142 25.42 -12.68 18.48
N LEU A 143 24.98 -11.52 17.98
CA LEU A 143 24.27 -11.35 16.71
C LEU A 143 25.17 -10.81 15.60
N LEU A 144 26.49 -10.77 15.78
CA LEU A 144 27.41 -10.27 14.76
C LEU A 144 27.30 -11.01 13.41
N TRP A 145 26.94 -12.29 13.45
CA TRP A 145 26.67 -13.09 12.24
C TRP A 145 25.55 -12.49 11.39
N ALA A 146 24.58 -11.81 12.01
CA ALA A 146 23.46 -11.16 11.32
C ALA A 146 23.86 -9.84 10.64
N ALA A 147 25.06 -9.31 10.93
CA ALA A 147 25.67 -8.16 10.26
C ALA A 147 26.76 -8.58 9.25
N SER A 148 26.75 -9.84 8.84
CA SER A 148 27.58 -10.35 7.73
C SER A 148 26.99 -9.93 6.38
N ASP A 149 27.85 -9.82 5.36
CA ASP A 149 27.41 -9.44 4.01
C ASP A 149 26.48 -10.53 3.44
N GLU A 150 26.75 -11.79 3.76
CA GLU A 150 25.92 -12.94 3.40
C GLU A 150 24.53 -12.86 4.05
N ALA A 151 24.44 -12.44 5.32
CA ALA A 151 23.15 -12.27 5.99
C ALA A 151 22.30 -11.16 5.35
N PHE A 152 22.91 -10.05 4.94
CA PHE A 152 22.19 -8.98 4.25
C PHE A 152 21.67 -9.43 2.88
N LEU A 153 22.48 -10.17 2.10
CA LEU A 153 22.04 -10.74 0.82
C LEU A 153 20.95 -11.79 1.01
N ALA A 154 21.06 -12.66 2.02
CA ALA A 154 20.03 -13.63 2.36
C ALA A 154 18.72 -12.93 2.77
N GLN A 155 18.79 -11.85 3.54
CA GLN A 155 17.60 -11.06 3.89
C GLN A 155 16.90 -10.51 2.64
N LEU A 156 17.64 -9.98 1.67
CA LEU A 156 17.08 -9.49 0.41
C LEU A 156 16.42 -10.63 -0.39
N ALA A 157 17.03 -11.82 -0.42
CA ALA A 157 16.48 -12.98 -1.11
C ALA A 157 15.16 -13.48 -0.48
N VAL A 158 15.04 -13.42 0.85
CA VAL A 158 13.87 -13.88 1.59
C VAL A 158 12.81 -12.77 1.75
N ALA A 159 13.12 -11.53 1.41
CA ALA A 159 12.22 -10.37 1.54
C ALA A 159 10.82 -10.56 0.91
N PRO A 160 10.64 -11.15 -0.30
CA PRO A 160 9.31 -11.42 -0.85
C PRO A 160 8.46 -12.30 0.07
N LEU A 161 9.05 -13.37 0.61
CA LEU A 161 8.36 -14.29 1.50
C LEU A 161 8.00 -13.59 2.82
N LEU A 162 8.93 -12.82 3.38
CA LEU A 162 8.69 -12.04 4.60
C LEU A 162 7.55 -11.02 4.39
N PHE A 163 7.48 -10.38 3.23
CA PHE A 163 6.38 -9.47 2.90
C PHE A 163 5.02 -10.17 2.94
N PHE A 164 4.88 -11.33 2.29
CA PHE A 164 3.62 -12.08 2.30
C PHE A 164 3.26 -12.51 3.73
N VAL A 165 4.17 -13.19 4.43
CA VAL A 165 3.93 -13.69 5.78
C VAL A 165 3.55 -12.55 6.71
N SER A 166 4.34 -11.48 6.75
CA SER A 166 4.09 -10.33 7.64
C SER A 166 2.77 -9.63 7.33
N THR A 167 2.44 -9.43 6.05
CA THR A 167 1.19 -8.75 5.64
C THR A 167 -0.04 -9.56 6.05
N PHE A 168 -0.05 -10.87 5.83
CA PHE A 168 -1.18 -11.73 6.20
C PHE A 168 -1.29 -11.95 7.71
N VAL A 169 -0.17 -12.09 8.42
CA VAL A 169 -0.17 -12.15 9.89
C VAL A 169 -0.68 -10.84 10.48
N ALA A 170 -0.16 -9.69 10.02
CA ALA A 170 -0.62 -8.38 10.46
C ALA A 170 -2.11 -8.16 10.18
N ALA A 171 -2.59 -8.53 8.97
CA ALA A 171 -4.00 -8.46 8.62
C ALA A 171 -4.88 -9.37 9.51
N SER A 172 -4.38 -10.54 9.90
CA SER A 172 -5.07 -11.46 10.81
C SER A 172 -5.21 -10.87 12.21
N PHE A 173 -4.16 -10.27 12.76
CA PHE A 173 -4.27 -9.55 14.03
C PHE A 173 -5.22 -8.36 13.93
N TRP A 174 -5.20 -7.61 12.83
CA TRP A 174 -6.14 -6.51 12.61
C TRP A 174 -7.58 -7.00 12.56
N TRP A 175 -7.82 -8.13 11.89
CA TRP A 175 -9.13 -8.77 11.83
C TRP A 175 -9.65 -9.16 13.22
N ILE A 176 -8.82 -9.83 14.03
CA ILE A 176 -9.16 -10.22 15.40
C ILE A 176 -9.41 -8.98 16.26
N ALA A 177 -8.53 -7.98 16.19
CA ALA A 177 -8.66 -6.76 16.97
C ALA A 177 -9.91 -5.96 16.61
N LEU A 178 -10.19 -5.78 15.31
CA LEU A 178 -11.41 -5.12 14.83
C LEU A 178 -12.67 -5.88 15.22
N ARG A 179 -12.63 -7.22 15.19
CA ARG A 179 -13.74 -8.05 15.62
C ARG A 179 -14.01 -7.88 17.11
N ALA A 180 -12.97 -7.86 17.94
CA ALA A 180 -13.09 -7.69 19.39
C ALA A 180 -13.66 -6.32 19.78
N VAL A 181 -13.30 -5.24 19.07
CA VAL A 181 -13.81 -3.88 19.35
C VAL A 181 -15.15 -3.56 18.64
N GLY A 182 -15.76 -4.53 17.94
CA GLY A 182 -16.98 -4.31 17.16
C GLY A 182 -16.80 -3.35 15.97
N GLY A 183 -15.57 -3.20 15.48
CA GLY A 183 -15.18 -2.33 14.36
C GLY A 183 -15.12 -3.04 13.01
N LEU A 184 -15.34 -4.35 12.96
CA LEU A 184 -15.28 -5.10 11.71
C LEU A 184 -16.54 -4.85 10.86
N ARG A 185 -16.40 -4.16 9.72
CA ARG A 185 -17.53 -3.82 8.82
C ARG A 185 -17.40 -4.43 7.43
N ARG A 186 -16.18 -4.74 7.00
CA ARG A 186 -15.87 -5.22 5.65
C ARG A 186 -15.00 -6.49 5.70
N PRO A 187 -15.03 -7.32 4.64
CA PRO A 187 -14.33 -8.59 4.61
C PRO A 187 -12.79 -8.47 4.68
N TYR A 188 -12.13 -9.59 5.01
CA TYR A 188 -10.70 -9.66 5.33
C TYR A 188 -9.78 -9.07 4.26
N HIS A 189 -10.11 -9.31 2.98
CA HIS A 189 -9.32 -8.80 1.86
C HIS A 189 -9.24 -7.25 1.82
N VAL A 190 -10.20 -6.54 2.44
CA VAL A 190 -10.14 -5.07 2.56
C VAL A 190 -9.03 -4.64 3.51
N ILE A 191 -8.78 -5.41 4.59
CA ILE A 191 -7.66 -5.15 5.51
C ILE A 191 -6.34 -5.40 4.80
N VAL A 192 -6.20 -6.54 4.11
CA VAL A 192 -4.99 -6.85 3.33
C VAL A 192 -4.71 -5.74 2.32
N ARG A 193 -5.75 -5.29 1.59
CA ARG A 193 -5.63 -4.18 0.64
C ARG A 193 -5.19 -2.89 1.31
N ALA A 194 -5.75 -2.55 2.47
CA ALA A 194 -5.37 -1.37 3.23
C ALA A 194 -3.88 -1.40 3.62
N LEU A 195 -3.40 -2.55 4.10
CA LEU A 195 -1.99 -2.72 4.48
C LEU A 195 -1.06 -2.61 3.27
N CYS A 196 -1.38 -3.24 2.13
CA CYS A 196 -0.57 -3.14 0.92
C CYS A 196 -0.49 -1.69 0.37
N TYR A 197 -1.57 -0.92 0.46
CA TYR A 197 -1.51 0.51 0.11
C TYR A 197 -0.74 1.34 1.15
N ALA A 198 -0.87 1.03 2.44
CA ALA A 198 -0.09 1.66 3.50
C ALA A 198 1.43 1.36 3.37
N SER A 199 1.81 0.27 2.71
CA SER A 199 3.19 -0.02 2.32
C SER A 199 3.80 1.03 1.38
N ALA A 200 3.02 1.97 0.84
CA ALA A 200 3.55 3.14 0.12
C ALA A 200 4.55 3.96 0.96
N THR A 201 4.45 3.91 2.29
CA THR A 201 5.45 4.52 3.18
C THR A 201 6.85 3.91 2.99
N ALA A 202 6.96 2.67 2.52
CA ALA A 202 8.21 2.01 2.20
C ALA A 202 8.99 2.71 1.06
N ALA A 203 8.31 3.49 0.20
CA ALA A 203 8.97 4.29 -0.83
C ALA A 203 9.92 5.37 -0.25
N LEU A 204 9.77 5.74 1.02
CA LEU A 204 10.65 6.71 1.69
C LEU A 204 11.85 6.07 2.39
N VAL A 205 11.88 4.74 2.54
CA VAL A 205 13.01 4.01 3.17
C VAL A 205 14.37 4.35 2.54
N PRO A 206 14.52 4.45 1.21
CA PRO A 206 15.81 4.80 0.61
C PRO A 206 16.38 6.14 1.08
N ILE A 207 15.50 7.08 1.45
CA ILE A 207 15.84 8.43 1.94
C ILE A 207 16.02 8.42 3.46
N VAL A 208 15.17 7.71 4.20
CA VAL A 208 15.15 7.70 5.67
C VAL A 208 16.29 6.87 6.25
N THR A 209 16.57 5.69 5.70
CA THR A 209 17.59 4.77 6.22
C THR A 209 18.97 5.42 6.42
N PRO A 210 19.58 6.14 5.45
CA PRO A 210 20.91 6.72 5.66
C PRO A 210 20.91 7.77 6.78
N LEU A 211 19.79 8.48 6.96
CA LEU A 211 19.64 9.46 8.04
C LEU A 211 19.65 8.81 9.43
N THR A 212 19.26 7.53 9.53
CA THR A 212 19.30 6.80 10.80
C THR A 212 20.71 6.52 11.31
N PHE A 213 21.73 6.59 10.45
CA PHE A 213 23.13 6.40 10.82
C PHE A 213 23.79 7.67 11.42
N VAL A 214 23.09 8.81 11.44
CA VAL A 214 23.58 10.10 11.98
C VAL A 214 23.43 10.17 13.50
N GLY A 215 24.09 9.25 14.21
CA GLY A 215 24.15 9.22 15.68
C GLY A 215 22.76 9.21 16.37
N PRO A 216 22.62 9.85 17.55
CA PRO A 216 21.35 9.87 18.29
C PRO A 216 20.19 10.53 17.53
N LEU A 217 20.46 11.53 16.70
CA LEU A 217 19.44 12.18 15.86
C LEU A 217 18.87 11.21 14.83
N GLY A 218 19.69 10.32 14.28
CA GLY A 218 19.24 9.28 13.36
C GLY A 218 18.23 8.32 13.98
N GLY A 219 18.44 7.94 15.25
CA GLY A 219 17.48 7.14 16.01
C GLY A 219 16.12 7.83 16.17
N ALA A 220 16.12 9.13 16.48
CA ALA A 220 14.89 9.92 16.59
C ALA A 220 14.13 10.02 15.25
N ILE A 221 14.85 10.19 14.13
CA ILE A 221 14.27 10.20 12.77
C ILE A 221 13.62 8.84 12.46
N GLY A 222 14.33 7.74 12.74
CA GLY A 222 13.81 6.39 12.55
C GLY A 222 12.54 6.12 13.38
N PHE A 223 12.54 6.55 14.65
CA PHE A 223 11.38 6.45 15.52
C PHE A 223 10.19 7.27 15.00
N ALA A 224 10.41 8.54 14.64
CA ALA A 224 9.37 9.41 14.11
C ALA A 224 8.77 8.84 12.81
N PHE A 225 9.60 8.28 11.92
CA PHE A 225 9.15 7.59 10.72
C PHE A 225 8.30 6.36 11.05
N GLY A 226 8.69 5.56 12.05
CA GLY A 226 7.93 4.41 12.51
C GLY A 226 6.55 4.77 13.06
N VAL A 227 6.47 5.82 13.89
CA VAL A 227 5.21 6.34 14.44
C VAL A 227 4.30 6.85 13.31
N TRP A 228 4.85 7.62 12.37
CA TRP A 228 4.09 8.14 11.23
C TRP A 228 3.59 7.04 10.29
N SER A 229 4.43 6.05 9.95
CA SER A 229 4.04 4.90 9.12
C SER A 229 2.93 4.09 9.81
N THR A 230 3.04 3.91 11.12
CA THR A 230 2.01 3.27 11.95
C THR A 230 0.69 4.04 11.90
N TRP A 231 0.73 5.36 12.07
CA TRP A 231 -0.45 6.21 11.95
C TRP A 231 -1.12 6.06 10.58
N ILE A 232 -0.36 6.01 9.48
CA ILE A 232 -0.91 5.75 8.14
C ILE A 232 -1.63 4.39 8.07
N GLN A 233 -1.09 3.34 8.68
CA GLN A 233 -1.76 2.03 8.74
C GLN A 233 -3.09 2.11 9.50
N ILE A 234 -3.13 2.82 10.63
CA ILE A 234 -4.37 3.04 11.38
C ILE A 234 -5.39 3.76 10.51
N VAL A 235 -4.99 4.83 9.81
CA VAL A 235 -5.88 5.56 8.90
C VAL A 235 -6.36 4.67 7.76
N ALA A 236 -5.47 3.88 7.16
CA ALA A 236 -5.77 2.96 6.06
C ALA A 236 -6.85 1.97 6.46
N VAL A 237 -6.63 1.23 7.55
CA VAL A 237 -7.57 0.22 8.03
C VAL A 237 -8.88 0.88 8.46
N SER A 238 -8.83 1.99 9.21
CA SER A 238 -10.04 2.65 9.72
C SER A 238 -10.93 3.17 8.59
N ARG A 239 -10.35 3.86 7.60
CA ARG A 239 -11.09 4.45 6.50
C ARG A 239 -11.61 3.40 5.53
N MET A 240 -10.80 2.39 5.21
CA MET A 240 -11.25 1.31 4.33
C MET A 240 -12.29 0.41 4.98
N GLN A 241 -12.28 0.26 6.31
CA GLN A 241 -13.35 -0.41 7.07
C GLN A 241 -14.56 0.50 7.33
N GLY A 242 -14.48 1.81 7.05
CA GLY A 242 -15.58 2.74 7.30
C GLY A 242 -15.90 2.91 8.79
N ILE A 243 -14.89 2.88 9.65
CA ILE A 243 -15.03 3.09 11.09
C ILE A 243 -14.47 4.43 11.54
N GLU A 244 -14.96 4.90 12.68
CA GLU A 244 -14.46 6.07 13.38
C GLU A 244 -13.01 5.87 13.83
N ALA A 245 -12.21 6.95 13.79
CA ALA A 245 -10.79 6.93 14.14
C ALA A 245 -10.52 6.37 15.55
N ARG A 246 -11.36 6.67 16.55
CA ARG A 246 -11.22 6.16 17.92
C ARG A 246 -11.28 4.63 18.01
N ARG A 247 -12.15 4.00 17.21
CA ARG A 247 -12.28 2.53 17.18
C ARG A 247 -11.08 1.91 16.46
N GLY A 248 -10.58 2.58 15.41
CA GLY A 248 -9.34 2.22 14.75
C GLY A 248 -8.13 2.27 15.68
N ALA A 249 -8.02 3.32 16.49
CA ALA A 249 -6.96 3.46 17.49
C ALA A 249 -7.04 2.38 18.59
N LEU A 250 -8.24 2.09 19.11
CA LEU A 250 -8.43 1.00 20.07
C LEU A 250 -8.09 -0.37 19.47
N ALA A 251 -8.50 -0.63 18.23
CA ALA A 251 -8.13 -1.84 17.51
C ALA A 251 -6.61 -1.92 17.31
N PHE A 252 -5.93 -0.80 17.08
CA PHE A 252 -4.48 -0.77 16.97
C PHE A 252 -3.78 -1.12 18.30
N LEU A 253 -4.24 -0.58 19.43
CA LEU A 253 -3.68 -0.93 20.74
C LEU A 253 -3.83 -2.43 21.03
N LEU A 254 -5.00 -2.99 20.70
CA LEU A 254 -5.23 -4.43 20.82
C LEU A 254 -4.35 -5.23 19.84
N TRP A 255 -4.24 -4.80 18.59
CA TRP A 255 -3.32 -5.36 17.59
C TRP A 255 -1.88 -5.40 18.11
N LEU A 256 -1.41 -4.29 18.69
CA LEU A 256 -0.06 -4.18 19.25
C LEU A 256 0.12 -5.17 20.39
N SER A 257 -0.83 -5.26 21.33
CA SER A 257 -0.77 -6.21 22.44
C SER A 257 -0.72 -7.67 21.96
N LEU A 258 -1.53 -8.04 20.96
CA LEU A 258 -1.55 -9.38 20.37
C LEU A 258 -0.24 -9.71 19.65
N ALA A 259 0.28 -8.74 18.87
CA ALA A 259 1.55 -8.90 18.16
C ALA A 259 2.73 -9.05 19.13
N THR A 260 2.77 -8.24 20.21
CA THR A 260 3.79 -8.36 21.25
C THR A 260 3.69 -9.70 21.99
N MET A 261 2.48 -10.14 22.36
CA MET A 261 2.29 -11.44 23.01
C MET A 261 2.77 -12.59 22.11
N PHE A 262 2.41 -12.56 20.82
CA PHE A 262 2.87 -13.55 19.85
C PHE A 262 4.40 -13.55 19.70
N ALA A 263 5.02 -12.38 19.63
CA ALA A 263 6.48 -12.25 19.54
C ALA A 263 7.19 -12.80 20.79
N CYS A 264 6.67 -12.51 22.00
CA CYS A 264 7.22 -13.04 23.25
C CYS A 264 7.16 -14.57 23.30
N VAL A 265 6.04 -15.18 22.90
CA VAL A 265 5.90 -16.65 22.85
C VAL A 265 6.85 -17.26 21.82
N LEU A 266 6.96 -16.65 20.63
CA LEU A 266 7.90 -17.14 19.61
C LEU A 266 9.35 -17.06 20.12
N PHE A 267 9.71 -15.96 20.77
CA PHE A 267 11.04 -15.77 21.35
C PHE A 267 11.36 -16.81 22.42
N THR A 268 10.43 -17.10 23.35
CA THR A 268 10.66 -18.12 24.38
C THR A 268 10.76 -19.53 23.80
N MET A 269 9.99 -19.86 22.77
CA MET A 269 10.09 -21.14 22.06
C MET A 269 11.43 -21.30 21.34
N LEU A 270 11.90 -20.25 20.65
CA LEU A 270 13.20 -20.25 19.99
C LEU A 270 14.33 -20.39 21.02
N ALA A 271 14.28 -19.60 22.10
CA ALA A 271 15.27 -19.67 23.18
C ALA A 271 15.34 -21.06 23.83
N ALA A 272 14.18 -21.69 24.08
CA ALA A 272 14.12 -23.06 24.60
C ALA A 272 14.74 -24.08 23.61
N THR A 273 14.54 -23.89 22.31
CA THR A 273 15.11 -24.74 21.26
C THR A 273 16.63 -24.57 21.17
N PHE A 274 17.16 -23.35 21.26
CA PHE A 274 18.61 -23.15 21.31
C PHE A 274 19.23 -23.70 22.60
N ALA A 275 18.57 -23.52 23.74
CA ALA A 275 19.03 -24.04 25.02
C ALA A 275 19.10 -25.58 25.04
N SER A 276 18.20 -26.26 24.32
CA SER A 276 18.24 -27.73 24.20
C SER A 276 19.38 -28.23 23.30
N GLN A 277 19.76 -27.46 22.26
CA GLN A 277 20.89 -27.78 21.38
C GLN A 277 22.26 -27.56 22.02
N ILE A 278 22.38 -26.57 22.92
CA ILE A 278 23.64 -26.27 23.64
C ILE A 278 23.95 -27.33 24.70
N ARG A 279 22.94 -28.10 25.15
CA ARG A 279 23.12 -29.19 26.13
C ARG A 279 23.69 -30.44 25.43
N ILE A 280 24.93 -30.34 24.96
CA ILE A 280 25.75 -31.47 24.50
C ILE A 280 26.04 -32.37 25.72
N PRO A 281 25.93 -33.71 25.61
CA PRO A 281 26.03 -34.65 26.72
C PRO A 281 27.38 -34.56 27.42
N ASN A 282 27.34 -34.45 28.75
CA ASN A 282 28.50 -34.67 29.59
C ASN A 282 29.04 -36.09 29.32
N VAL A 283 30.32 -36.14 28.93
CA VAL A 283 31.20 -37.30 29.09
C VAL A 283 31.33 -37.62 30.57
#